data_AF-A0A2H0UK69-F1
#
_entry.id   AF-A0A2H0UK69-F1
#
_cell.length_a   1.000
_cell.length_b   1.000
_cell.length_c   1.000
_cell.angle_alpha   90.00
_cell.angle_beta   90.00
_cell.angle_gamma   90.00
#
_symmetry.space_group_name_H-M   'P 1'
#
loop_
_entity.id
_entity.type
_entity.pdbx_description
1 polymer ?
#
loop_
_entity_poly.entity_id
_entity_poly.type
_entity_poly.pdbx_seq_one_letter_code
_entity_poly.pdbx_strand_id
1 'polypeptide(L)'
;MEIFVFGAVVVLFFVWLLVKSRSQQWCVLCAAVSTTWAGLVVFRLSDVEVNETLLALLLGASATGGYYWLARQEKLALFKLPIFLTLAIAAYQVAVWSVKIDLVLLLVGLWLLFGLIALVRVNGTLVKKIIECCRNW
;
A
#
# COMPACT_ATOMS: atom_id res chain seq x y z
N MET A 1 1.43 11.69 -12.75
CA MET A 1 1.87 10.27 -12.86
C MET A 1 1.79 9.55 -11.50
N GLU A 2 1.98 10.26 -10.41
CA GLU A 2 2.09 9.76 -9.04
C GLU A 2 0.83 9.10 -8.52
N ILE A 3 -0.35 9.67 -8.83
CA ILE A 3 -1.63 9.05 -8.48
C ILE A 3 -1.78 7.66 -9.10
N PHE A 4 -1.27 7.44 -10.32
CA PHE A 4 -1.30 6.12 -10.95
C PHE A 4 -0.42 5.13 -10.21
N VAL A 5 0.72 5.56 -9.68
CA VAL A 5 1.62 4.66 -8.93
C VAL A 5 1.02 4.28 -7.59
N PHE A 6 0.56 5.25 -6.78
CA PHE A 6 -0.09 4.93 -5.51
C PHE A 6 -1.40 4.16 -5.72
N GLY A 7 -2.15 4.49 -6.78
CA GLY A 7 -3.31 3.73 -7.22
C GLY A 7 -2.95 2.29 -7.60
N ALA A 8 -1.83 2.08 -8.32
CA ALA A 8 -1.35 0.75 -8.66
C ALA A 8 -1.02 -0.08 -7.42
N VAL A 9 -0.41 0.51 -6.38
CA VAL A 9 -0.19 -0.20 -5.10
C VAL A 9 -1.51 -0.67 -4.50
N VAL A 10 -2.55 0.17 -4.48
CA VAL A 10 -3.88 -0.18 -3.95
C VAL A 10 -4.52 -1.29 -4.78
N VAL A 11 -4.51 -1.18 -6.11
CA VAL A 11 -5.10 -2.19 -7.00
C VAL A 11 -4.35 -3.51 -6.87
N LEU A 12 -3.01 -3.49 -6.92
CA LEU A 12 -2.17 -4.67 -6.76
C LEU A 12 -2.34 -5.30 -5.40
N PHE A 13 -2.55 -4.52 -4.34
CA PHE A 13 -2.86 -5.05 -3.01
C PHE A 13 -4.13 -5.90 -3.05
N PHE A 14 -5.22 -5.42 -3.66
CA PHE A 14 -6.45 -6.22 -3.78
C PHE A 14 -6.29 -7.42 -4.72
N VAL A 15 -5.55 -7.29 -5.82
CA VAL A 15 -5.26 -8.41 -6.73
C VAL A 15 -4.47 -9.50 -6.00
N TRP A 16 -3.38 -9.15 -5.32
CA TRP A 16 -2.59 -10.09 -4.53
C TRP A 16 -3.38 -10.67 -3.36
N LEU A 17 -4.31 -9.91 -2.77
CA LEU A 17 -5.21 -10.40 -1.72
C LEU A 17 -6.17 -11.49 -2.25
N LEU A 18 -6.64 -11.38 -3.50
CA LEU A 18 -7.49 -12.39 -4.14
C LEU A 18 -6.70 -13.64 -4.54
N VAL A 19 -5.47 -13.44 -5.04
CA VAL A 19 -4.57 -14.52 -5.48
C VAL A 19 -3.97 -15.28 -4.28
N LYS A 20 -3.80 -14.61 -3.13
CA LYS A 20 -3.20 -15.23 -1.95
C LYS A 20 -4.06 -16.39 -1.44
N SER A 21 -3.49 -17.59 -1.57
CA SER A 21 -3.98 -18.82 -0.96
C SER A 21 -3.52 -18.94 0.50
N ARG A 22 -4.22 -19.77 1.28
CA ARG A 22 -4.05 -19.94 2.74
C ARG A 22 -2.65 -20.44 3.16
N SER A 23 -1.81 -20.90 2.22
CA SER A 23 -0.50 -21.50 2.52
C SER A 23 0.71 -20.57 2.35
N GLN A 24 0.55 -19.35 1.80
CA GLN A 24 1.71 -18.47 1.57
C GLN A 24 1.92 -17.46 2.72
N GLN A 25 3.14 -17.46 3.28
CA GLN A 25 3.54 -16.60 4.40
C GLN A 25 3.98 -15.19 3.99
N TRP A 26 3.93 -14.84 2.71
CA TRP A 26 4.45 -13.55 2.25
C TRP A 26 3.46 -12.40 2.49
N CYS A 27 4.01 -11.21 2.70
CA CYS A 27 3.21 -10.02 2.90
C CYS A 27 2.61 -9.51 1.59
N VAL A 28 1.28 -9.48 1.50
CA VAL A 28 0.51 -8.99 0.34
C VAL A 28 0.89 -7.55 0.01
N LEU A 29 1.08 -6.71 1.04
CA LEU A 29 1.47 -5.32 0.84
C LEU A 29 2.93 -5.22 0.38
N CYS A 30 3.84 -6.03 0.91
CA CYS A 30 5.22 -6.08 0.41
C CYS A 30 5.26 -6.57 -1.04
N ALA A 31 4.44 -7.56 -1.41
CA ALA A 31 4.32 -8.03 -2.78
C ALA A 31 3.78 -6.93 -3.70
N ALA A 32 2.72 -6.20 -3.29
CA ALA A 32 2.16 -5.10 -4.04
C ALA A 32 3.17 -3.94 -4.23
N VAL A 33 3.88 -3.54 -3.18
CA VAL A 33 4.88 -2.47 -3.25
C VAL A 33 6.09 -2.90 -4.09
N SER A 34 6.58 -4.13 -3.91
CA SER A 34 7.73 -4.64 -4.66
C SER A 34 7.41 -4.81 -6.14
N THR A 35 6.20 -5.29 -6.48
CA THR A 35 5.75 -5.40 -7.88
C THR A 35 5.56 -4.02 -8.51
N THR A 36 5.01 -3.06 -7.76
CA THR A 36 4.91 -1.67 -8.24
C THR A 36 6.30 -1.07 -8.50
N TRP A 37 7.22 -1.24 -7.56
CA TRP A 37 8.59 -0.76 -7.70
C TRP A 37 9.32 -1.41 -8.88
N ALA A 38 9.22 -2.74 -9.03
CA ALA A 38 9.80 -3.45 -10.16
C ALA A 38 9.23 -2.94 -11.50
N GLY A 39 7.93 -2.67 -11.56
CA GLY A 39 7.30 -2.05 -12.74
C GLY A 39 7.87 -0.67 -13.07
N LEU A 40 8.10 0.19 -12.06
CA LEU A 40 8.74 1.49 -12.26
C LEU A 40 10.18 1.37 -12.74
N VAL A 41 10.94 0.37 -12.26
CA VAL A 41 12.30 0.11 -12.75
C VAL A 41 12.27 -0.28 -14.23
N VAL A 42 11.33 -1.14 -14.65
CA VAL A 42 11.17 -1.51 -16.07
C VAL A 42 10.83 -0.29 -16.92
N PHE A 43 9.95 0.60 -16.45
CA PHE A 43 9.66 1.86 -17.14
C PHE A 43 10.90 2.75 -17.27
N ARG A 44 11.70 2.86 -16.20
CA ARG A 44 12.95 3.63 -16.22
C ARG A 44 13.98 3.04 -17.20
N LEU A 45 14.08 1.73 -17.29
CA LEU A 45 14.95 1.05 -18.26
C LEU A 45 14.48 1.22 -19.71
N SER A 46 13.20 1.55 -19.91
CA SER A 46 12.60 1.81 -21.22
C SER A 46 12.64 3.30 -21.61
N ASP A 47 13.48 4.10 -20.94
CA ASP A 47 13.64 5.56 -21.12
C ASP A 47 12.36 6.38 -20.86
N VAL A 48 11.38 5.81 -20.16
CA VAL A 48 10.18 6.55 -19.72
C VAL A 48 10.55 7.42 -18.53
N GLU A 49 10.10 8.68 -18.53
CA GLU A 49 10.26 9.59 -17.41
C GLU A 49 9.57 9.04 -16.15
N VAL A 50 10.38 8.63 -15.17
CA VAL A 50 9.92 8.16 -13.86
C VAL A 50 10.48 9.09 -12.80
N ASN A 51 9.64 9.49 -11.85
CA ASN A 51 10.05 10.33 -10.74
C ASN A 51 10.99 9.55 -9.79
N GLU A 52 12.24 9.97 -9.73
CA GLU A 52 13.31 9.32 -8.95
C GLU A 52 13.02 9.30 -7.45
N THR A 53 12.38 10.35 -6.92
CA THR A 53 11.93 10.42 -5.53
C THR A 53 10.94 9.30 -5.21
N LEU A 54 10.04 9.01 -6.16
CA LEU A 54 9.04 7.95 -6.01
C LEU A 54 9.68 6.55 -6.02
N LEU A 55 10.66 6.35 -6.92
CA LEU A 55 11.42 5.11 -7.03
C LEU A 55 12.22 4.83 -5.73
N ALA A 56 12.93 5.86 -5.23
CA ALA A 56 13.71 5.78 -4.00
C ALA A 56 12.82 5.56 -2.76
N LEU A 57 11.66 6.22 -2.71
CA LEU A 57 10.71 6.06 -1.61
C LEU A 57 10.12 4.65 -1.58
N LEU A 58 9.70 4.10 -2.71
CA LEU A 58 9.13 2.74 -2.77
C LEU A 58 10.19 1.69 -2.44
N LEU A 59 11.45 1.89 -2.87
CA LEU A 59 12.57 1.05 -2.47
C LEU A 59 12.74 1.07 -0.94
N GLY A 60 12.80 2.27 -0.34
CA GLY A 60 12.88 2.43 1.11
C GLY A 60 11.67 1.87 1.85
N ALA A 61 10.46 2.05 1.33
CA ALA A 61 9.23 1.55 1.94
C ALA A 61 9.10 0.02 1.86
N SER A 62 9.70 -0.61 0.84
CA SER A 62 9.82 -2.07 0.73
C SER A 62 10.85 -2.64 1.72
N ALA A 63 11.90 -1.86 2.03
CA ALA A 63 13.00 -2.26 2.91
C ALA A 63 12.76 -1.90 4.40
N THR A 64 11.95 -0.88 4.69
CA THR A 64 11.79 -0.35 6.06
C THR A 64 10.68 -1.04 6.84
N GLY A 65 11.06 -1.48 8.04
CA GLY A 65 10.19 -2.05 9.07
C GLY A 65 9.20 -1.08 9.73
N GLY A 66 8.79 0.01 9.07
CA GLY A 66 7.59 0.77 9.50
C GLY A 66 6.36 -0.15 9.59
N TYR A 67 6.35 -1.18 8.73
CA TYR A 67 5.47 -2.32 8.77
C TYR A 67 5.57 -3.15 10.06
N TYR A 68 6.78 -3.39 10.56
CA TYR A 68 7.05 -4.17 11.78
C TYR A 68 6.55 -3.46 13.03
N TRP A 69 6.66 -2.12 13.08
CA TRP A 69 6.13 -1.36 14.21
C TRP A 69 4.60 -1.40 14.26
N LEU A 70 3.95 -1.23 13.10
CA LEU A 70 2.50 -1.36 12.98
C LEU A 70 2.02 -2.82 13.17
N ALA A 71 2.91 -3.81 12.98
CA ALA A 71 2.60 -5.21 13.16
C ALA A 71 2.35 -5.64 14.61
N ARG A 72 2.84 -4.89 15.61
CA ARG A 72 2.57 -5.19 17.02
C ARG A 72 1.15 -4.81 17.49
N GLN A 73 0.42 -3.99 16.74
CA GLN A 73 -0.90 -3.50 17.12
C GLN A 73 -2.00 -4.31 16.42
N GLU A 74 -2.45 -5.40 17.04
CA GLU A 74 -3.48 -6.30 16.47
C GLU A 74 -4.78 -5.57 16.11
N LYS A 75 -5.14 -4.52 16.87
CA LYS A 75 -6.35 -3.71 16.64
C LYS A 75 -6.31 -2.90 15.34
N LEU A 76 -5.13 -2.63 14.80
CA LEU A 76 -4.93 -1.82 13.59
C LEU A 76 -4.63 -2.67 12.35
N ALA A 77 -4.72 -4.00 12.44
CA ALA A 77 -4.42 -4.91 11.34
C ALA A 77 -5.21 -4.58 10.05
N LEU A 78 -6.47 -4.17 10.20
CA LEU A 78 -7.32 -3.78 9.06
C LEU A 78 -6.85 -2.49 8.39
N PHE A 79 -6.32 -1.53 9.16
CA PHE A 79 -5.94 -0.20 8.66
C PHE A 79 -4.47 -0.12 8.23
N LYS A 80 -3.74 -1.24 8.15
CA LYS A 80 -2.33 -1.23 7.76
C LYS A 80 -2.09 -0.62 6.39
N LEU A 81 -2.91 -0.95 5.39
CA LEU A 81 -2.80 -0.38 4.05
C LEU A 81 -3.01 1.15 4.06
N PRO A 82 -4.14 1.69 4.57
CA PRO A 82 -4.33 3.14 4.60
C PRO A 82 -3.27 3.86 5.43
N ILE A 83 -2.81 3.29 6.55
CA ILE A 83 -1.72 3.88 7.35
C ILE A 83 -0.41 3.89 6.56
N PHE A 84 -0.05 2.78 5.90
CA PHE A 84 1.15 2.69 5.07
C PHE A 84 1.11 3.70 3.93
N LEU A 85 0.01 3.79 3.18
CA LEU A 85 -0.13 4.79 2.11
C LEU A 85 -0.09 6.22 2.66
N THR A 86 -0.67 6.47 3.82
CA THR A 86 -0.62 7.80 4.46
C THR A 86 0.83 8.20 4.75
N LEU A 87 1.61 7.30 5.35
CA LEU A 87 3.03 7.55 5.64
C LEU A 87 3.86 7.72 4.37
N ALA A 88 3.65 6.87 3.36
CA ALA A 88 4.36 6.95 2.09
C ALA A 88 4.05 8.26 1.35
N ILE A 89 2.77 8.63 1.23
CA ILE A 89 2.36 9.88 0.58
C ILE A 89 2.85 11.09 1.38
N ALA A 90 2.80 11.06 2.71
CA ALA A 90 3.34 12.15 3.53
C ALA A 90 4.85 12.32 3.31
N ALA A 91 5.62 11.23 3.34
CA ALA A 91 7.05 11.26 3.06
C ALA A 91 7.35 11.78 1.64
N TYR A 92 6.56 11.39 0.64
CA TYR A 92 6.66 11.91 -0.72
C TYR A 92 6.41 13.41 -0.80
N GLN A 93 5.32 13.90 -0.19
CA GLN A 93 4.97 15.32 -0.22
C GLN A 93 6.00 16.18 0.49
N VAL A 94 6.58 15.69 1.59
CA VAL A 94 7.71 16.35 2.28
C VAL A 94 8.94 16.37 1.38
N ALA A 95 9.27 15.27 0.71
CA ALA A 95 10.44 15.19 -0.17
C ALA A 95 10.34 16.11 -1.39
N VAL A 96 9.14 16.28 -1.95
CA VAL A 96 8.92 17.14 -3.13
C VAL A 96 8.49 18.56 -2.73
N TRP A 97 8.32 18.85 -1.44
CA TRP A 97 7.82 20.13 -0.93
C TRP A 97 6.53 20.62 -1.62
N SER A 98 5.68 19.69 -2.04
CA SER A 98 4.43 20.00 -2.75
C SER A 98 3.28 19.13 -2.27
N VAL A 99 2.14 19.77 -2.00
CA VAL A 99 0.91 19.10 -1.61
C VAL A 99 0.07 18.86 -2.85
N LYS A 100 -0.10 17.59 -3.23
CA LYS A 100 -0.95 17.20 -4.35
C LYS A 100 -2.33 16.78 -3.83
N ILE A 101 -3.35 17.58 -4.16
CA ILE A 101 -4.74 17.35 -3.73
C ILE A 101 -5.25 15.98 -4.18
N ASP A 102 -4.85 15.52 -5.36
CA ASP A 102 -5.23 14.20 -5.89
C ASP A 102 -4.80 13.04 -4.96
N LEU A 103 -3.61 13.14 -4.36
CA LEU A 103 -3.12 12.13 -3.41
C LEU A 103 -3.88 12.18 -2.08
N VAL A 104 -4.25 13.37 -1.64
CA VAL A 104 -5.08 13.56 -0.45
C VAL A 104 -6.47 12.96 -0.68
N LEU A 105 -7.06 13.19 -1.85
CA LEU A 105 -8.36 12.64 -2.22
C LEU A 105 -8.32 11.09 -2.26
N LEU A 106 -7.25 10.52 -2.81
CA LEU A 106 -7.03 9.07 -2.80
C LEU A 106 -6.94 8.52 -1.36
N LEU A 107 -6.23 9.21 -0.46
CA LEU A 107 -6.15 8.83 0.95
C LEU A 107 -7.52 8.88 1.62
N VAL A 108 -8.26 9.97 1.46
CA VAL A 108 -9.62 10.11 2.02
C VAL A 108 -10.52 8.99 1.52
N GLY A 109 -10.50 8.70 0.22
CA GLY A 109 -11.26 7.60 -0.37
C GLY A 109 -10.87 6.23 0.20
N LEU A 110 -9.58 5.98 0.38
CA LEU A 110 -9.08 4.73 0.96
C LEU A 110 -9.48 4.57 2.43
N TRP A 111 -9.39 5.65 3.22
CA TRP A 111 -9.82 5.67 4.61
C TRP A 111 -11.32 5.45 4.74
N LEU A 112 -12.13 6.09 3.89
CA LEU A 112 -13.57 5.85 3.84
C LEU A 112 -13.90 4.41 3.44
N LEU A 113 -13.21 3.86 2.43
CA LEU A 113 -13.39 2.47 2.00
C LEU A 113 -13.12 1.50 3.16
N PHE A 114 -11.96 1.63 3.82
CA PHE A 114 -11.61 0.77 4.96
C PHE A 114 -12.51 1.01 6.18
N GLY A 115 -12.91 2.26 6.43
CA GLY A 115 -13.88 2.62 7.46
C GLY A 115 -15.26 1.99 7.23
N LEU A 116 -15.75 2.02 5.99
CA LEU A 116 -17.00 1.35 5.60
C LEU A 116 -16.89 -0.17 5.72
N ILE A 117 -15.78 -0.77 5.28
CA ILE A 117 -15.52 -2.20 5.45
C ILE A 117 -15.53 -2.59 6.94
N ALA A 118 -14.95 -1.74 7.80
CA ALA A 118 -14.94 -1.95 9.25
C ALA A 118 -16.34 -1.84 9.87
N LEU A 119 -17.14 -0.85 9.46
CA LEU A 119 -18.49 -0.59 9.98
C LEU A 119 -19.50 -1.64 9.53
N VAL A 120 -19.52 -1.97 8.24
CA VAL A 120 -20.59 -2.77 7.64
C VAL A 120 -20.33 -4.27 7.80
N ARG A 121 -19.13 -4.69 8.26
CA ARG A 121 -18.73 -6.12 8.35
C ARG A 121 -19.10 -6.92 7.08
N VAL A 122 -19.05 -6.25 5.92
CA VAL A 122 -19.71 -6.63 4.63
C VAL A 122 -19.51 -8.08 4.23
N ASN A 123 -18.38 -8.68 4.56
CA ASN A 123 -18.16 -10.11 4.43
C ASN A 123 -17.10 -10.53 5.45
N GLY A 124 -17.51 -11.27 6.47
CA GLY A 124 -16.61 -11.78 7.50
C GLY A 124 -15.41 -12.54 6.92
N THR A 125 -15.53 -13.12 5.73
CA THR A 125 -14.46 -13.81 5.00
C THR A 125 -13.40 -12.87 4.41
N LEU A 126 -13.78 -11.75 3.78
CA LEU A 126 -12.82 -10.79 3.23
C LEU A 126 -12.09 -10.02 4.34
N VAL A 127 -12.84 -9.57 5.35
CA VAL A 127 -12.25 -8.89 6.51
C VAL A 127 -11.30 -9.82 7.26
N LYS A 128 -11.68 -11.09 7.46
CA LYS A 128 -10.78 -12.10 8.04
C LYS A 128 -9.56 -12.33 7.17
N LYS A 129 -9.70 -12.45 5.84
CA LYS A 129 -8.53 -12.59 4.93
C LYS A 129 -7.59 -11.40 5.02
N ILE A 130 -8.11 -10.18 5.05
CA ILE A 130 -7.29 -8.96 5.19
C ILE A 130 -6.60 -8.97 6.55
N ILE A 131 -7.31 -9.24 7.64
CA ILE A 131 -6.72 -9.27 8.99
C ILE A 131 -5.71 -10.40 9.13
N GLU A 132 -5.97 -11.60 8.60
CA GLU A 132 -5.12 -12.78 8.69
C GLU A 132 -3.86 -12.63 7.82
N CYS A 133 -4.01 -12.08 6.60
CA CYS A 133 -2.88 -11.56 5.86
C CYS A 133 -2.15 -10.55 6.72
N CYS A 134 -2.88 -9.60 7.30
CA CYS A 134 -2.33 -8.56 8.14
C CYS A 134 -1.71 -8.99 9.45
N ARG A 135 -1.89 -10.23 9.89
CA ARG A 135 -1.48 -10.71 11.20
C ARG A 135 -0.31 -11.68 11.10
N ASN A 136 -0.31 -12.57 10.10
CA ASN A 136 0.71 -13.61 9.93
C ASN A 136 1.63 -13.31 8.75
N TRP A 137 2.55 -12.39 8.95
CA TRP A 137 3.69 -12.13 8.07
C TRP A 137 4.94 -11.81 8.88
#